data_AF-A0A1F2XTQ4-F1
#
_entry.id   AF-A0A1F2XTQ4-F1
#
_cell.length_a   1.000
_cell.length_b   1.000
_cell.length_c   1.000
_cell.angle_alpha   90.00
_cell.angle_beta   90.00
_cell.angle_gamma   90.00
#
_symmetry.space_group_name_H-M   'P 1'
#
loop_
_entity.id
_entity.type
_entity.pdbx_description
1 polymer ?
#
loop_
_entity_poly.entity_id
_entity_poly.type
_entity_poly.pdbx_seq_one_letter_code
_entity_poly.pdbx_strand_id
1 'polypeptide(L)'
;MLSSLFLLVAFLAGPATALPAPMSQEELLSKSDLVALVRVLSVTCVSVSKDERTGEDLPSYSARVELMEVIKGEEAKGDDVTISFHAIPTGLLGPWSVYYYPGEMVWTHLVGKGGDYTTIWWNGRGDLVNKAVITELPTTPGEVVEVPRRSGQSRN
;
A
#
# COMPACT_ATOMS: atom_id res chain seq x y z
N MET A 1 -10.60 7.60 -64.97
CA MET A 1 -10.17 6.23 -64.59
C MET A 1 -8.84 6.33 -63.87
N LEU A 2 -8.51 5.31 -63.05
CA LEU A 2 -7.53 5.27 -61.94
C LEU A 2 -8.12 5.78 -60.62
N SER A 3 -8.86 4.97 -59.87
CA SER A 3 -8.48 3.77 -59.09
C SER A 3 -7.95 4.12 -57.71
N SER A 4 -8.82 3.84 -56.75
CA SER A 4 -8.72 3.87 -55.30
C SER A 4 -7.39 3.38 -54.73
N LEU A 5 -6.87 4.12 -53.74
CA LEU A 5 -5.94 3.57 -52.76
C LEU A 5 -6.57 3.74 -51.36
N PHE A 6 -7.29 2.71 -50.93
CA PHE A 6 -7.70 2.57 -49.54
C PHE A 6 -6.43 2.25 -48.73
N LEU A 7 -5.90 3.22 -47.98
CA LEU A 7 -4.88 2.94 -46.99
C LEU A 7 -5.57 2.38 -45.73
N LEU A 8 -5.47 1.07 -45.58
CA LEU A 8 -5.88 0.32 -44.40
C LEU A 8 -4.97 0.72 -43.23
N VAL A 9 -5.42 1.64 -42.38
CA VAL A 9 -4.77 1.92 -41.08
C VAL A 9 -5.11 0.75 -40.16
N ALA A 10 -4.24 -0.27 -40.14
CA ALA A 10 -4.30 -1.33 -39.15
C ALA A 10 -3.98 -0.71 -37.79
N PHE A 11 -4.99 -0.63 -36.93
CA PHE A 11 -4.84 -0.32 -35.51
C PHE A 11 -3.88 -1.35 -34.89
N LEU A 12 -2.64 -0.95 -34.66
CA LEU A 12 -1.74 -1.61 -33.71
C LEU A 12 -2.28 -1.34 -32.30
N ALA A 13 -3.34 -2.06 -31.92
CA ALA A 13 -3.74 -2.15 -30.52
C ALA A 13 -2.64 -2.95 -29.80
N GLY A 14 -1.68 -2.24 -29.22
CA GLY A 14 -0.71 -2.84 -28.31
C GLY A 14 -1.43 -3.56 -27.16
N PRO A 15 -0.83 -4.60 -26.56
CA PRO A 15 -1.43 -5.32 -25.46
C PRO A 15 -1.73 -4.32 -24.33
N ALA A 16 -3.01 -4.07 -24.06
CA ALA A 16 -3.43 -3.41 -22.85
C ALA A 16 -3.11 -4.37 -21.70
N THR A 17 -2.01 -4.12 -20.99
CA THR A 17 -1.68 -4.83 -19.75
C THR A 17 -2.73 -4.42 -18.71
N ALA A 18 -3.82 -5.19 -18.65
CA ALA A 18 -4.90 -4.99 -17.71
C ALA A 18 -4.43 -5.31 -16.29
N LEU A 19 -4.96 -4.56 -15.32
CA LEU A 19 -4.72 -4.81 -13.89
C LEU A 19 -5.07 -6.27 -13.57
N PRO A 20 -4.28 -6.99 -12.75
CA PRO A 20 -4.73 -8.26 -12.24
C PRO A 20 -6.00 -8.03 -11.41
N ALA A 21 -6.96 -8.93 -11.57
CA ALA A 21 -8.27 -8.79 -10.94
C ALA A 21 -8.13 -8.57 -9.42
N PRO A 22 -9.02 -7.75 -8.81
CA PRO A 22 -9.06 -7.64 -7.36
C PRO A 22 -9.41 -9.00 -6.75
N MET A 23 -8.79 -9.33 -5.61
CA MET A 23 -9.25 -10.46 -4.80
C MET A 23 -10.65 -10.15 -4.27
N SER A 24 -11.49 -11.17 -4.15
CA SER A 24 -12.78 -11.02 -3.47
C SER A 24 -12.60 -10.72 -1.99
N GLN A 25 -13.62 -10.14 -1.33
CA GLN A 25 -13.55 -9.88 0.11
C GLN A 25 -13.42 -11.16 0.94
N GLU A 26 -14.08 -12.23 0.53
CA GLU A 26 -13.96 -13.55 1.19
C GLU A 26 -12.54 -14.11 1.06
N GLU A 27 -11.91 -13.92 -0.11
CA GLU A 27 -10.54 -14.34 -0.36
C GLU A 27 -9.53 -13.50 0.45
N LEU A 28 -9.71 -12.18 0.51
CA LEU A 28 -8.90 -11.30 1.35
C LEU A 28 -9.02 -11.70 2.83
N LEU A 29 -10.23 -11.88 3.35
CA LEU A 29 -10.46 -12.24 4.74
C LEU A 29 -9.86 -13.62 5.08
N SER A 30 -10.03 -14.60 4.20
CA SER A 30 -9.51 -15.96 4.43
C SER A 30 -7.99 -16.01 4.46
N LYS A 31 -7.32 -15.29 3.56
CA LYS A 31 -5.85 -15.30 3.42
C LYS A 31 -5.10 -14.31 4.31
N SER A 32 -5.79 -13.33 4.91
CA SER A 32 -5.15 -12.38 5.83
C SER A 32 -4.84 -13.04 7.17
N ASP A 33 -3.68 -12.75 7.75
CA ASP A 33 -3.37 -13.10 9.14
C ASP A 33 -3.94 -12.04 10.11
N LEU A 34 -3.96 -10.77 9.66
CA LEU A 34 -4.51 -9.64 10.40
C LEU A 34 -5.48 -8.84 9.52
N VAL A 35 -6.68 -8.57 10.03
CA VAL A 35 -7.66 -7.64 9.44
C VAL A 35 -8.02 -6.62 10.48
N ALA A 36 -7.66 -5.36 10.24
CA ALA A 36 -7.75 -4.31 11.24
C ALA A 36 -7.98 -2.93 10.63
N LEU A 37 -8.59 -2.04 11.41
CA LEU A 37 -8.55 -0.61 11.18
C LEU A 37 -7.28 -0.11 11.85
N VAL A 38 -6.37 0.48 11.08
CA VAL A 38 -5.09 0.94 11.58
C VAL A 38 -5.01 2.46 11.51
N ARG A 39 -4.33 3.07 12.49
CA ARG A 39 -3.87 4.46 12.40
C ARG A 39 -2.38 4.48 12.17
N VAL A 40 -1.93 5.10 11.10
CA VAL A 40 -0.49 5.20 10.81
C VAL A 40 0.14 6.23 11.74
N LEU A 41 1.07 5.79 12.59
CA LEU A 41 1.77 6.65 13.55
C LEU A 41 3.04 7.24 12.95
N SER A 42 3.82 6.41 12.26
CA SER A 42 5.02 6.87 11.58
C SER A 42 5.32 6.04 10.34
N VAL A 43 6.05 6.63 9.41
CA VAL A 43 6.62 5.95 8.26
C VAL A 43 8.12 6.23 8.26
N THR A 44 8.91 5.18 8.11
CA THR A 44 10.37 5.24 8.01
C THR A 44 10.79 4.78 6.61
N CYS A 45 11.65 5.53 5.93
CA CYS A 45 12.35 5.01 4.76
C CYS A 45 13.49 4.10 5.25
N VAL A 46 13.40 2.81 4.95
CA VAL A 46 14.36 1.79 5.42
C VAL A 46 15.57 1.70 4.49
N SER A 47 15.32 1.77 3.18
CA SER A 47 16.34 1.68 2.14
C SER A 47 15.83 2.31 0.85
N VAL A 48 16.75 2.65 -0.05
CA VAL A 48 16.43 3.08 -1.42
C VAL A 48 17.20 2.17 -2.37
N SER A 49 16.49 1.45 -3.24
CA SER A 49 17.07 0.68 -4.34
C SER A 49 16.89 1.44 -5.66
N LYS A 50 17.63 1.06 -6.70
CA LYS A 50 17.46 1.62 -8.04
C LYS A 50 16.80 0.58 -8.94
N ASP A 51 15.74 0.97 -9.64
CA ASP A 51 15.12 0.13 -10.66
C ASP A 51 16.10 -0.07 -11.82
N GLU A 52 16.37 -1.32 -12.19
CA GLU A 52 17.34 -1.63 -13.25
C GLU A 52 16.89 -1.20 -14.64
N ARG A 53 15.57 -1.06 -14.86
CA ARG A 53 14.98 -0.76 -16.16
C ARG A 53 14.78 0.74 -16.37
N THR A 54 14.23 1.44 -15.39
CA THR A 54 13.91 2.86 -15.47
C THR A 54 14.99 3.74 -14.84
N GLY A 55 15.85 3.17 -13.98
CA GLY A 55 16.83 3.92 -13.20
C GLY A 55 16.19 4.74 -12.08
N GLU A 56 14.89 4.58 -11.82
CA GLU A 56 14.19 5.28 -10.74
C GLU A 56 14.66 4.81 -9.36
N ASP A 57 14.69 5.73 -8.41
CA ASP A 57 14.96 5.41 -7.02
C ASP A 57 13.66 4.90 -6.36
N LEU A 58 13.71 3.72 -5.76
CA LEU A 58 12.59 3.00 -5.17
C LEU A 58 12.80 2.85 -3.65
N PRO A 59 12.22 3.75 -2.84
CA PRO A 59 12.26 3.61 -1.39
C PRO A 59 11.48 2.39 -0.90
N SER A 60 12.02 1.70 0.09
CA SER A 60 11.32 0.72 0.93
C SER A 60 10.96 1.38 2.25
N TYR A 61 9.80 1.04 2.77
CA TYR A 61 9.18 1.70 3.90
C TYR A 61 8.79 0.71 4.99
N SER A 62 8.84 1.21 6.22
CA SER A 62 8.30 0.57 7.41
C SER A 62 7.35 1.56 8.09
N ALA A 63 6.05 1.27 8.08
CA ALA A 63 5.05 2.03 8.81
C ALA A 63 4.80 1.42 10.19
N ARG A 64 4.94 2.20 11.25
CA ARG A 64 4.41 1.83 12.57
C ARG A 64 2.97 2.28 12.65
N VAL A 65 2.07 1.37 13.01
CA VAL A 65 0.64 1.65 13.08
C VAL A 65 0.07 1.21 14.43
N GLU A 66 -0.93 1.95 14.90
CA GLU A 66 -1.74 1.62 16.07
C GLU A 66 -3.00 0.89 15.60
N LEU A 67 -3.33 -0.24 16.23
CA LEU A 67 -4.55 -0.99 15.95
C LEU A 67 -5.75 -0.31 16.59
N MET A 68 -6.62 0.28 15.79
CA MET A 68 -7.82 0.98 16.27
C MET A 68 -8.99 0.02 16.47
N GLU A 69 -9.11 -0.99 15.59
CA GLU A 69 -10.07 -2.09 15.65
C GLU A 69 -9.46 -3.33 15.00
N VAL A 70 -9.75 -4.52 15.53
CA VAL A 70 -9.25 -5.81 15.00
C VAL A 70 -10.43 -6.74 14.73
N ILE A 71 -10.54 -7.23 13.49
CA ILE A 71 -11.56 -8.19 13.04
C ILE A 71 -10.98 -9.62 13.05
N LYS A 72 -9.71 -9.78 12.68
CA LYS A 72 -8.98 -11.05 12.62
C LYS A 72 -7.53 -10.80 13.01
N GLY A 73 -6.91 -11.70 13.76
CA GLY A 73 -5.51 -11.60 14.21
C GLY A 73 -5.36 -12.03 15.67
N GLU A 74 -4.12 -12.18 16.12
CA GLU A 74 -3.82 -12.46 17.55
C GLU A 74 -3.65 -11.16 18.34
N GLU A 75 -3.41 -10.05 17.65
CA GLU A 75 -3.17 -8.72 18.20
C GLU A 75 -4.46 -8.09 18.74
N ALA A 76 -4.31 -7.24 19.75
CA ALA A 76 -5.40 -6.53 20.37
C ALA A 76 -5.49 -5.06 19.89
N LYS A 77 -6.68 -4.48 20.05
CA LYS A 77 -6.85 -3.04 19.91
C LYS A 77 -5.89 -2.29 20.84
N GLY A 78 -5.21 -1.28 20.31
CA GLY A 78 -4.22 -0.47 20.99
C GLY A 78 -2.79 -1.02 20.92
N ASP A 79 -2.59 -2.20 20.34
CA ASP A 79 -1.26 -2.70 20.02
C ASP A 79 -0.65 -1.90 18.86
N ASP A 80 0.68 -1.91 18.82
CA ASP A 80 1.44 -1.37 17.69
C ASP A 80 1.94 -2.52 16.82
N VAL A 81 1.80 -2.38 15.51
CA VAL A 81 2.40 -3.29 14.53
C VAL A 81 3.16 -2.52 13.46
N THR A 82 4.01 -3.24 12.74
CA THR A 82 4.79 -2.72 11.62
C THR A 82 4.24 -3.25 10.31
N ILE A 83 4.04 -2.36 9.34
CA ILE A 83 3.66 -2.71 7.96
C ILE A 83 4.82 -2.32 7.03
N SER A 84 5.38 -3.30 6.34
CA SER A 84 6.41 -3.10 5.32
C SER A 84 5.77 -2.92 3.94
N PHE A 85 6.22 -1.92 3.19
CA PHE A 85 5.79 -1.69 1.81
C PHE A 85 6.92 -1.02 1.03
N HIS A 86 6.85 -1.02 -0.31
CA HIS A 86 7.91 -0.47 -1.16
C HIS A 86 7.29 0.39 -2.25
N ALA A 87 8.04 1.38 -2.73
CA ALA A 87 7.71 2.10 -3.94
C ALA A 87 7.89 1.21 -5.17
N ILE A 88 7.11 1.50 -6.20
CA ILE A 88 7.15 0.83 -7.51
C ILE A 88 7.61 1.81 -8.58
N PRO A 89 8.24 1.35 -9.66
CA PRO A 89 8.59 2.20 -10.79
C PRO A 89 7.36 2.88 -11.39
N THR A 90 7.52 4.15 -11.73
CA THR A 90 6.51 4.95 -12.40
C THR A 90 6.26 4.39 -13.80
N GLY A 91 4.99 4.37 -14.23
CA GLY A 91 4.62 3.90 -15.58
C GLY A 91 4.68 2.38 -15.79
N LEU A 92 4.98 1.59 -14.75
CA LEU A 92 4.75 0.15 -14.79
C LEU A 92 3.27 -0.13 -14.50
N LEU A 93 2.57 -0.83 -15.40
CA LEU A 93 1.23 -1.36 -15.14
C LEU A 93 1.38 -2.64 -14.29
N GLY A 94 1.50 -2.44 -12.97
CA GLY A 94 1.80 -3.43 -11.92
C GLY A 94 3.30 -3.50 -11.60
N PRO A 95 3.80 -3.77 -10.37
CA PRO A 95 3.14 -4.07 -9.10
C PRO A 95 2.46 -2.82 -8.52
N TRP A 96 1.54 -2.99 -7.59
CA TRP A 96 0.79 -1.88 -6.99
C TRP A 96 1.24 -1.70 -5.56
N SER A 97 1.96 -0.62 -5.28
CA SER A 97 2.32 -0.25 -3.93
C SER A 97 1.08 0.18 -3.18
N VAL A 98 0.85 -0.49 -2.06
CA VAL A 98 -0.11 -0.04 -1.07
C VAL A 98 0.63 0.93 -0.16
N TYR A 99 0.43 2.22 -0.42
CA TYR A 99 1.06 3.27 0.37
C TYR A 99 0.28 3.51 1.67
N TYR A 100 1.05 3.62 2.75
CA TYR A 100 0.56 4.08 4.05
C TYR A 100 1.17 5.46 4.36
N TYR A 101 0.35 6.38 4.86
CA TYR A 101 0.70 7.78 5.09
C TYR A 101 0.47 8.20 6.54
N PRO A 102 1.41 8.93 7.17
CA PRO A 102 1.27 9.33 8.58
C PRO A 102 -0.04 10.05 8.90
N GLY A 103 -0.72 9.56 9.94
CA GLY A 103 -1.96 10.10 10.47
C GLY A 103 -3.24 9.62 9.79
N GLU A 104 -3.15 8.87 8.70
CA GLU A 104 -4.34 8.27 8.09
C GLU A 104 -4.92 7.16 8.97
N MET A 105 -6.22 6.88 8.78
CA MET A 105 -6.88 5.70 9.34
C MET A 105 -7.51 4.90 8.21
N VAL A 106 -7.13 3.63 8.09
CA VAL A 106 -7.52 2.82 6.94
C VAL A 106 -7.73 1.35 7.34
N TRP A 107 -8.74 0.72 6.74
CA TRP A 107 -8.92 -0.72 6.87
C TRP A 107 -7.87 -1.47 6.06
N THR A 108 -7.31 -2.53 6.63
CA THR A 108 -6.25 -3.28 5.97
C THR A 108 -6.34 -4.79 6.21
N HIS A 109 -6.04 -5.52 5.14
CA HIS A 109 -5.85 -6.95 5.05
C HIS A 109 -4.37 -7.25 4.92
N LEU A 110 -3.81 -7.85 5.96
CA LEU A 110 -2.37 -8.04 6.13
C LEU A 110 -2.02 -9.51 6.27
N VAL A 111 -0.87 -9.87 5.71
CA VAL A 111 -0.24 -11.18 5.88
C VAL A 111 1.08 -10.97 6.63
N GLY A 112 1.38 -11.84 7.59
CA GLY A 112 2.48 -11.65 8.52
C GLY A 112 2.16 -12.21 9.89
N LYS A 113 3.13 -12.13 10.80
CA LYS A 113 2.98 -12.63 12.17
C LYS A 113 3.95 -11.93 13.11
N GLY A 114 3.59 -11.85 14.38
CA GLY A 114 4.49 -11.38 15.43
C GLY A 114 4.81 -9.89 15.32
N GLY A 115 3.85 -9.08 14.86
CA GLY A 115 4.00 -7.62 14.77
C GLY A 115 4.61 -7.11 13.46
N ASP A 116 5.06 -7.98 12.55
CA ASP A 116 5.58 -7.60 11.23
C ASP A 116 4.67 -8.10 10.11
N TYR A 117 4.14 -7.15 9.33
CA TYR A 117 3.13 -7.40 8.31
C TYR A 117 3.48 -6.78 6.97
N THR A 118 2.82 -7.29 5.92
CA THR A 118 2.77 -6.67 4.60
C THR A 118 1.37 -6.81 4.01
N THR A 119 1.02 -5.99 3.03
CA THR A 119 -0.28 -6.09 2.37
C THR A 119 -0.33 -7.31 1.44
N ILE A 120 -1.43 -8.05 1.50
CA ILE A 120 -1.63 -9.27 0.70
C ILE A 120 -1.75 -9.02 -0.80
N TRP A 121 -2.43 -7.94 -1.19
CA TRP A 121 -2.73 -7.58 -2.58
C TRP A 121 -2.98 -6.09 -2.70
N TRP A 122 -3.09 -5.59 -3.93
CA TRP A 122 -3.30 -4.17 -4.19
C TRP A 122 -4.62 -3.64 -3.59
N ASN A 123 -5.65 -4.48 -3.53
CA ASN A 123 -6.93 -4.16 -2.88
C ASN A 123 -7.00 -4.62 -1.42
N GLY A 124 -5.86 -5.01 -0.83
CA GLY A 124 -5.77 -5.33 0.60
C GLY A 124 -5.82 -4.10 1.49
N ARG A 125 -5.63 -2.90 0.93
CA ARG A 125 -6.00 -1.64 1.59
C ARG A 125 -7.46 -1.34 1.24
N GLY A 126 -8.31 -1.42 2.25
CA GLY A 126 -9.73 -1.16 2.16
C GLY A 126 -10.05 0.32 2.33
N ASP A 127 -11.20 0.58 2.93
CA ASP A 127 -11.76 1.92 3.01
C ASP A 127 -10.92 2.85 3.89
N LEU A 128 -10.69 4.06 3.38
CA LEU A 128 -10.06 5.16 4.09
C LEU A 128 -11.10 5.81 5.02
N VAL A 129 -10.89 5.65 6.33
CA VAL A 129 -11.75 6.22 7.38
C VAL A 129 -11.34 7.65 7.71
N ASN A 130 -10.04 7.95 7.68
CA ASN A 130 -9.53 9.30 7.89
C ASN A 130 -8.33 9.57 6.97
N LYS A 131 -8.31 10.76 6.37
CA LYS A 131 -7.21 11.17 5.48
C LYS A 131 -5.90 11.32 6.24
N ALA A 132 -4.80 11.13 5.52
CA ALA A 132 -3.47 11.40 6.01
C ALA A 132 -3.34 12.84 6.51
N VAL A 133 -2.57 13.00 7.58
CA VAL A 133 -2.16 14.34 8.05
C VAL A 133 -0.94 14.81 7.25
N ILE A 134 -0.06 13.87 6.89
CA ILE A 134 1.15 14.13 6.09
C ILE A 134 1.12 13.22 4.87
N THR A 135 1.19 13.81 3.68
CA THR A 135 1.17 13.08 2.39
C THR A 135 2.55 12.93 1.76
N GLU A 136 3.56 13.61 2.30
CA GLU A 136 4.94 13.49 1.88
C GLU A 136 5.61 12.34 2.65
N LEU A 137 6.13 11.35 1.93
CA LEU A 137 6.82 10.22 2.51
C LEU A 137 8.33 10.50 2.62
N PRO A 138 9.01 9.93 3.64
CA PRO A 138 10.46 10.07 3.77
C PRO A 138 11.17 9.50 2.53
N THR A 139 12.20 10.18 2.04
CA THR A 139 12.90 9.78 0.81
C THR A 139 14.32 9.31 1.08
N THR A 140 14.87 9.62 2.25
CA THR A 140 16.24 9.26 2.63
C THR A 140 16.24 8.07 3.59
N PRO A 141 17.12 7.06 3.42
CA PRO A 141 17.23 5.96 4.38
C PRO A 141 17.48 6.47 5.81
N GLY A 142 16.67 5.98 6.76
CA GLY A 142 16.68 6.39 8.17
C GLY A 142 15.83 7.63 8.47
N GLU A 143 15.28 8.31 7.46
CA GLU A 143 14.33 9.41 7.65
C GLU A 143 12.98 8.87 8.12
N VAL A 144 12.43 9.54 9.14
CA VAL A 144 11.16 9.16 9.78
C VAL A 144 10.23 10.36 9.75
N VAL A 145 9.00 10.12 9.33
CA VAL A 145 7.90 11.07 9.44
C VAL A 145 6.88 10.50 10.43
N GLU A 146 6.56 11.24 11.47
CA GLU A 146 5.69 10.78 12.56
C GLU A 146 4.57 11.76 12.87
N VAL A 147 3.48 11.23 13.40
CA VAL A 147 2.36 12.00 13.94
C VAL A 147 2.17 11.66 15.43
N PRO A 148 1.79 12.63 16.27
CA PRO A 148 1.46 12.34 17.65
C PRO A 148 0.35 11.28 17.75
N ARG A 149 0.44 10.43 18.78
CA ARG A 149 -0.71 9.64 19.21
C ARG A 149 -1.82 10.57 19.67
N ARG A 150 -3.06 10.24 19.35
CA ARG A 150 -4.20 11.00 19.89
C ARG A 150 -4.29 10.69 21.38
N SER A 151 -3.94 11.67 22.21
CA SER A 151 -4.19 11.63 23.65
C SER A 151 -5.69 11.63 23.90
N GLY A 152 -6.28 10.47 24.22
CA GLY A 152 -7.73 10.39 24.48
C GLY A 152 -8.34 9.00 24.66
N GLN A 153 -7.64 7.90 24.35
CA GLN A 153 -8.16 6.55 24.62
C GLN A 153 -7.45 5.99 25.86
N SER A 154 -7.99 6.35 27.03
CA SER A 154 -7.67 5.69 28.29
C SER A 154 -7.82 4.19 28.10
N ARG A 155 -6.77 3.43 28.44
CA ARG A 155 -6.86 1.98 28.65
C ARG A 155 -7.84 1.78 29.80
N ASN A 156 -9.10 1.48 29.48
CA ASN A 156 -10.09 0.98 30.43
C ASN A 156 -10.29 -0.50 30.16
#